data_AF-A0A7C2W1C0-F1
#
_entry.id   AF-A0A7C2W1C0-F1
#
_cell.length_a   1.000
_cell.length_b   1.000
_cell.length_c   1.000
_cell.angle_alpha   90.00
_cell.angle_beta   90.00
_cell.angle_gamma   90.00
#
_symmetry.space_group_name_H-M   'P 1'
#
loop_
_entity.id
_entity.type
_entity.pdbx_description
1 polymer ?
#
loop_
_entity_poly.entity_id
_entity_poly.type
_entity_poly.pdbx_seq_one_letter_code
_entity_poly.pdbx_strand_id
1 'polypeptide(L)'
;MNWTPRDGDAILTEDDLVFYTMGYAHPEDRVVAYLKYVPSSLKDLFDVPWLPYTWRLEGVTLVRPAKLYSPKIYRNVLSALRRISEDYVYYSPCDGKELVTVPRSKIRRVYVPCEQLRLLLRKESLDRLEEKAVKIIRLLSEKSGVPLGDFGVHGSICLGMHDELSDVDLTVYGAGNYLKVLKALRRLEEEGVL
;
A
#
# COMPACT_ATOMS: atom_id res chain seq x y z
N MET A 1 1.38 18.04 8.06
CA MET A 1 1.53 16.61 8.40
C MET A 1 3.01 16.33 8.64
N ASN A 2 3.40 15.83 9.82
CA ASN A 2 4.80 15.44 10.08
C ASN A 2 4.97 13.95 9.79
N TRP A 3 5.11 13.60 8.51
CA TRP A 3 5.27 12.22 8.03
C TRP A 3 6.47 12.14 7.07
N THR A 4 7.33 11.16 7.34
CA THR A 4 8.45 10.78 6.48
C THR A 4 8.03 9.56 5.67
N PRO A 5 7.96 9.65 4.33
CA PRO A 5 7.53 8.53 3.51
C PRO A 5 8.46 7.33 3.63
N ARG A 6 7.86 6.14 3.72
CA ARG A 6 8.56 4.86 3.68
C ARG A 6 7.95 3.98 2.61
N ASP A 7 8.78 3.10 2.05
CA ASP A 7 8.33 2.11 1.08
C ASP A 7 7.11 1.34 1.59
N GLY A 8 6.06 1.26 0.77
CA GLY A 8 4.80 0.60 1.12
C GLY A 8 3.79 1.45 1.90
N ASP A 9 4.10 2.67 2.34
CA ASP A 9 3.08 3.58 2.88
C ASP A 9 2.08 3.93 1.76
N ALA A 10 0.77 3.78 2.04
CA ALA A 10 -0.27 4.09 1.06
C ALA A 10 -0.75 5.54 1.19
N ILE A 11 -1.02 6.19 0.07
CA ILE A 11 -1.38 7.59 -0.03
C ILE A 11 -2.72 7.68 -0.75
N LEU A 12 -3.69 8.34 -0.13
CA LEU A 12 -4.94 8.77 -0.76
C LEU A 12 -4.82 10.25 -1.11
N THR A 13 -5.08 10.58 -2.37
CA THR A 13 -4.98 11.95 -2.87
C THR A 13 -6.32 12.67 -2.87
N GLU A 14 -6.29 13.99 -3.07
CA GLU A 14 -7.51 14.79 -3.25
C GLU A 14 -8.30 14.43 -4.51
N ASP A 15 -7.68 13.76 -5.47
CA ASP A 15 -8.31 13.26 -6.70
C ASP A 15 -8.84 11.80 -6.54
N ASP A 16 -8.95 11.31 -5.29
CA ASP A 16 -9.39 9.95 -4.91
C ASP A 16 -8.54 8.80 -5.49
N LEU A 17 -7.34 9.13 -5.99
CA LEU A 17 -6.35 8.14 -6.43
C LEU A 17 -5.63 7.57 -5.20
N VAL A 18 -5.31 6.28 -5.26
CA VAL A 18 -4.49 5.63 -4.22
C VAL A 18 -3.15 5.24 -4.82
N PHE A 19 -2.08 5.70 -4.20
CA PHE A 19 -0.71 5.40 -4.57
C PHE A 19 0.01 4.69 -3.43
N TYR A 20 0.99 3.85 -3.76
CA TYR A 20 1.89 3.25 -2.77
C TYR A 20 3.27 3.86 -2.94
N THR A 21 3.82 4.35 -1.84
CA THR A 21 5.17 4.93 -1.77
C THR A 21 6.21 3.92 -2.23
N MET A 22 7.16 4.38 -3.04
CA MET A 22 8.22 3.54 -3.61
C MET A 22 9.59 4.02 -3.15
N GLY A 23 10.32 3.15 -2.47
CA GLY A 23 11.64 3.45 -1.93
C GLY A 23 11.62 4.43 -0.75
N TYR A 24 12.79 5.02 -0.48
CA TYR A 24 13.02 5.92 0.65
C TYR A 24 13.60 7.27 0.23
N ALA A 25 13.86 7.46 -1.07
CA ALA A 25 14.42 8.68 -1.64
C ALA A 25 13.32 9.44 -2.36
N HIS A 26 13.02 10.63 -1.88
CA HIS A 26 11.94 11.46 -2.39
C HIS A 26 12.40 12.92 -2.44
N PRO A 27 12.00 13.69 -3.48
CA PRO A 27 12.16 15.14 -3.43
C PRO A 27 11.39 15.74 -2.25
N GLU A 28 11.77 16.95 -1.81
CA GLU A 28 11.19 17.55 -0.60
C GLU A 28 9.68 17.78 -0.72
N ASP A 29 9.22 18.16 -1.91
CA ASP A 29 7.84 18.60 -2.19
C ASP A 29 6.89 17.47 -2.64
N ARG A 30 7.40 16.26 -2.91
CA ARG A 30 6.62 15.16 -3.49
C ARG A 30 7.13 13.78 -3.08
N VAL A 31 6.27 12.79 -3.19
CA VAL A 31 6.59 11.39 -2.87
C VAL A 31 6.66 10.58 -4.15
N VAL A 32 7.74 9.85 -4.37
CA VAL A 32 7.85 8.87 -5.47
C VAL A 32 6.98 7.67 -5.12
N ALA A 33 6.06 7.32 -6.03
CA ALA A 33 5.04 6.32 -5.75
C ALA A 33 4.59 5.62 -7.04
N TYR A 34 3.81 4.55 -6.92
CA TYR A 34 3.10 3.96 -8.05
C TYR A 34 1.60 3.94 -7.81
N LEU A 35 0.86 4.12 -8.90
CA LEU A 35 -0.60 4.11 -8.87
C LEU A 35 -1.10 2.71 -8.53
N LYS A 36 -1.94 2.60 -7.50
CA LYS A 36 -2.49 1.32 -7.03
C LYS A 36 -3.99 1.22 -7.29
N TYR A 37 -4.77 2.26 -6.98
CA TYR A 37 -6.22 2.27 -7.22
C TYR A 37 -6.65 3.58 -7.87
N VAL A 38 -7.67 3.48 -8.73
CA VAL A 38 -8.23 4.58 -9.51
C VAL A 38 -9.74 4.63 -9.26
N PRO A 39 -10.34 5.82 -9.07
CA PRO A 39 -11.80 5.97 -9.09
C PRO A 39 -12.39 5.39 -10.37
N SER A 40 -13.49 4.64 -10.25
CA SER A 40 -14.15 4.05 -11.42
C SER A 40 -14.58 5.09 -12.45
N SER A 41 -14.87 6.33 -12.02
CA SER A 41 -15.17 7.49 -12.88
C SER A 41 -14.00 7.94 -13.74
N LEU A 42 -12.75 7.66 -13.33
CA LEU A 42 -11.53 8.02 -14.06
C LEU A 42 -10.97 6.84 -14.88
N LYS A 43 -11.60 5.66 -14.81
CA LYS A 43 -11.14 4.41 -15.43
C LYS A 43 -10.84 4.59 -16.92
N ASP A 44 -11.71 5.28 -17.66
CA ASP A 44 -11.60 5.42 -19.12
C ASP A 44 -10.44 6.34 -19.56
N LEU A 45 -9.81 7.05 -18.63
CA LEU A 45 -8.58 7.81 -18.92
C LEU A 45 -7.35 6.89 -19.06
N PHE A 46 -7.39 5.67 -18.50
CA PHE A 46 -6.26 4.76 -18.48
C PHE A 46 -6.46 3.59 -19.46
N ASP A 47 -5.61 3.55 -20.49
CA ASP A 47 -5.49 2.39 -21.38
C ASP A 47 -4.61 1.30 -20.72
N VAL A 48 -5.17 0.58 -19.74
CA VAL A 48 -4.50 -0.50 -19.00
C VAL A 48 -5.44 -1.67 -18.77
N PRO A 49 -4.92 -2.91 -18.65
CA PRO A 49 -5.77 -4.04 -18.23
C PRO A 49 -6.22 -3.84 -16.78
N TRP A 50 -7.50 -4.07 -16.51
CA TRP A 50 -8.09 -3.96 -15.17
C TRP A 50 -8.34 -5.33 -14.56
N LEU A 51 -8.29 -5.42 -13.22
CA LEU A 51 -8.79 -6.59 -12.53
C LEU A 51 -10.33 -6.62 -12.56
N PRO A 52 -10.96 -7.81 -12.50
CA PRO A 52 -12.41 -7.96 -12.52
C PRO A 52 -13.04 -7.70 -11.13
N TYR A 53 -12.40 -6.88 -10.29
CA TYR A 53 -12.82 -6.60 -8.92
C TYR A 53 -12.88 -5.08 -8.68
N THR A 54 -13.73 -4.69 -7.75
CA THR A 54 -13.86 -3.29 -7.30
C THR A 54 -13.71 -3.22 -5.79
N TRP A 55 -13.18 -2.11 -5.31
CA TRP A 55 -13.06 -1.80 -3.89
C TRP A 55 -13.87 -0.55 -3.57
N ARG A 56 -14.15 -0.32 -2.29
CA ARG A 56 -14.80 0.91 -1.83
C ARG A 56 -13.94 1.55 -0.75
N LEU A 57 -13.60 2.82 -0.92
CA LEU A 57 -12.85 3.61 0.03
C LEU A 57 -13.51 4.98 0.19
N GLU A 58 -13.87 5.36 1.42
CA GLU A 58 -14.51 6.65 1.72
C GLU A 58 -15.72 6.97 0.81
N GLY A 59 -16.50 5.94 0.46
CA GLY A 59 -17.67 6.05 -0.41
C GLY A 59 -17.38 5.95 -1.91
N VAL A 60 -16.12 6.05 -2.34
CA VAL A 60 -15.69 5.99 -3.74
C VAL A 60 -15.45 4.56 -4.18
N THR A 61 -15.99 4.19 -5.35
CA THR A 61 -15.71 2.91 -5.99
C THR A 61 -14.39 2.97 -6.73
N LEU A 62 -13.48 2.06 -6.41
CA LEU A 62 -12.13 2.00 -6.94
C LEU A 62 -11.94 0.76 -7.82
N VAL A 63 -11.12 0.92 -8.86
CA VAL A 63 -10.62 -0.13 -9.75
C VAL A 63 -9.10 -0.19 -9.71
N ARG A 64 -8.54 -1.38 -9.94
CA ARG A 64 -7.09 -1.62 -9.88
C ARG A 64 -6.55 -2.12 -11.22
N PRO A 65 -5.49 -1.50 -11.77
CA PRO A 65 -4.79 -2.06 -12.92
C PRO A 65 -4.22 -3.44 -12.61
N ALA A 66 -4.40 -4.41 -13.51
CA ALA A 66 -3.91 -5.78 -13.36
C ALA A 66 -2.39 -5.89 -13.56
N LYS A 67 -1.81 -4.98 -14.35
CA LYS A 67 -0.38 -4.89 -14.62
C LYS A 67 0.01 -3.42 -14.64
N LEU A 68 1.20 -3.11 -14.11
CA LEU A 68 1.74 -1.75 -14.06
C LEU A 68 3.16 -1.63 -14.64
N TYR A 69 3.86 -2.75 -14.82
CA TYR A 69 5.32 -2.75 -14.99
C TYR A 69 5.81 -2.89 -16.44
N SER A 70 4.93 -2.95 -17.45
CA SER A 70 5.41 -2.95 -18.84
C SER A 70 5.68 -1.49 -19.30
N PRO A 71 6.71 -1.24 -20.14
CA PRO A 71 6.99 0.11 -20.62
C PRO A 71 5.80 0.77 -21.34
N LYS A 72 5.01 -0.01 -22.08
CA LYS A 72 3.77 0.48 -22.72
C LYS A 72 2.74 0.92 -21.68
N ILE A 73 2.46 0.08 -20.68
CA ILE A 73 1.50 0.40 -19.62
C ILE A 73 1.96 1.62 -18.82
N TYR A 74 3.25 1.70 -18.51
CA TYR A 74 3.80 2.84 -17.78
C TYR A 74 3.57 4.16 -18.50
N ARG A 75 3.82 4.23 -19.81
CA ARG A 75 3.51 5.42 -20.63
C ARG A 75 2.02 5.77 -20.62
N ASN A 76 1.15 4.76 -20.67
CA ASN A 76 -0.31 4.96 -20.62
C ASN A 76 -0.73 5.53 -19.25
N VAL A 77 -0.14 5.04 -18.15
CA VAL A 77 -0.37 5.59 -16.80
C VAL A 77 0.11 7.03 -16.70
N LEU A 78 1.32 7.36 -17.18
CA LEU A 78 1.83 8.74 -17.20
C LEU A 78 0.92 9.67 -18.00
N SER A 79 0.46 9.24 -19.18
CA SER A 79 -0.47 10.01 -20.02
C SER A 79 -1.80 10.28 -19.31
N ALA A 80 -2.39 9.27 -18.69
CA ALA A 80 -3.63 9.41 -17.94
C ALA A 80 -3.47 10.34 -16.72
N LEU A 81 -2.37 10.19 -15.97
CA LEU A 81 -2.08 11.03 -14.81
C LEU A 81 -1.91 12.50 -15.20
N ARG A 82 -1.21 12.82 -16.29
CA ARG A 82 -1.11 14.20 -16.80
C ARG A 82 -2.47 14.83 -17.09
N ARG A 83 -3.38 14.05 -17.68
CA ARG A 83 -4.75 14.50 -17.99
C ARG A 83 -5.59 14.78 -16.74
N ILE A 84 -5.30 14.08 -15.63
CA ILE A 84 -5.92 14.36 -14.32
C ILE A 84 -5.25 15.59 -13.70
N SER A 85 -3.92 15.59 -13.65
CA SER A 85 -3.09 16.69 -13.19
C SER A 85 -1.62 16.44 -13.53
N GLU A 86 -0.98 17.40 -14.19
CA GLU A 86 0.44 17.37 -14.54
C GLU A 86 1.37 17.14 -13.33
N ASP A 87 0.96 17.55 -12.13
CA ASP A 87 1.78 17.43 -10.92
C ASP A 87 2.04 15.97 -10.49
N TYR A 88 1.27 15.01 -11.01
CA TYR A 88 1.49 13.59 -10.76
C TYR A 88 2.69 12.99 -11.50
N VAL A 89 3.26 13.73 -12.47
CA VAL A 89 4.41 13.30 -13.25
C VAL A 89 5.59 14.22 -12.99
N TYR A 90 6.72 13.65 -12.61
CA TYR A 90 7.93 14.38 -12.30
C TYR A 90 9.11 13.85 -13.10
N TYR A 91 9.81 14.70 -13.83
CA TYR A 91 11.09 14.33 -14.41
C TYR A 91 12.16 14.34 -13.31
N SER A 92 12.72 13.18 -12.99
CA SER A 92 13.84 13.07 -12.04
C SER A 92 15.16 13.30 -12.77
N PRO A 93 15.91 14.37 -12.45
CA PRO A 93 17.22 14.60 -13.04
C PRO A 93 18.24 13.52 -12.65
N CYS A 94 18.08 12.92 -11.47
CA CYS A 94 18.95 11.86 -10.98
C CYS A 94 18.75 10.55 -11.75
N ASP A 95 17.52 10.23 -12.11
CA ASP A 95 17.18 9.00 -12.84
C ASP A 95 17.14 9.18 -14.36
N GLY A 96 17.16 10.43 -14.85
CA GLY A 96 17.03 10.78 -16.26
C GLY A 96 15.68 10.38 -16.89
N LYS A 97 14.63 10.22 -16.08
CA LYS A 97 13.32 9.72 -16.53
C LYS A 97 12.16 10.34 -15.76
N GLU A 98 10.98 10.22 -16.36
CA GLU A 98 9.72 10.59 -15.73
C GLU A 98 9.28 9.53 -14.72
N LEU A 99 8.90 10.00 -13.54
CA LEU A 99 8.42 9.22 -12.41
C LEU A 99 6.97 9.60 -12.11
N VAL A 100 6.24 8.63 -11.58
CA VAL A 100 4.95 8.92 -10.93
C VAL A 100 5.27 9.43 -9.52
N THR A 101 4.77 10.60 -9.21
CA THR A 101 4.95 11.22 -7.89
C THR A 101 3.63 11.78 -7.38
N VAL A 102 3.49 11.89 -6.06
CA VAL A 102 2.36 12.59 -5.44
C VAL A 102 2.90 13.86 -4.76
N PRO A 103 2.50 15.06 -5.20
CA PRO A 103 2.83 16.30 -4.49
C PRO A 103 2.28 16.25 -3.08
N ARG A 104 3.05 16.74 -2.09
CA ARG A 104 2.60 16.78 -0.69
C ARG A 104 1.31 17.58 -0.51
N SER A 105 1.09 18.60 -1.33
CA SER A 105 -0.14 19.41 -1.34
C SER A 105 -1.38 18.67 -1.81
N LYS A 106 -1.23 17.55 -2.52
CA LYS A 106 -2.33 16.69 -3.00
C LYS A 106 -2.61 15.50 -2.10
N ILE A 107 -1.85 15.32 -1.03
CA ILE A 107 -2.05 14.22 -0.09
C ILE A 107 -3.19 14.57 0.86
N ARG A 108 -4.31 13.86 0.71
CA ARG A 108 -5.44 13.94 1.64
C ARG A 108 -5.15 13.14 2.90
N ARG A 109 -4.65 11.91 2.73
CA ARG A 109 -4.40 10.97 3.82
C ARG A 109 -3.28 10.00 3.51
N VAL A 110 -2.56 9.58 4.54
CA VAL A 110 -1.55 8.51 4.47
C VAL A 110 -1.98 7.39 5.40
N TYR A 111 -1.82 6.16 4.91
CA TYR A 111 -2.04 4.92 5.65
C TYR A 111 -0.69 4.25 5.87
N VAL A 112 -0.14 4.47 7.07
CA VAL A 112 1.14 3.89 7.49
C VAL A 112 0.90 2.51 8.11
N PRO A 113 1.50 1.41 7.60
CA PRO A 113 1.17 0.05 8.03
C PRO A 113 1.28 -0.22 9.54
N CYS A 114 2.33 0.29 10.21
CA CYS A 114 2.45 0.13 11.67
C CYS A 114 1.38 0.92 12.44
N GLU A 115 0.99 2.09 11.96
CA GLU A 115 -0.06 2.88 12.58
C GLU A 115 -1.43 2.22 12.37
N GLN A 116 -1.69 1.68 11.18
CA GLN A 116 -2.92 0.92 10.90
C GLN A 116 -3.01 -0.34 11.77
N LEU A 117 -1.91 -1.05 12.01
CA LEU A 117 -1.91 -2.17 12.95
C LEU A 117 -2.20 -1.69 14.38
N ARG A 118 -1.63 -0.54 14.80
CA ARG A 118 -1.90 0.02 16.12
C ARG A 118 -3.38 0.39 16.30
N LEU A 119 -4.01 0.95 15.27
CA LEU A 119 -5.45 1.24 15.26
C LEU A 119 -6.26 -0.07 15.32
N LEU A 120 -5.88 -1.06 14.51
CA LEU A 120 -6.52 -2.38 14.48
C LEU A 120 -6.49 -3.07 15.85
N LEU A 121 -5.34 -3.06 16.53
CA LEU A 121 -5.17 -3.65 17.87
C LEU A 121 -6.00 -2.96 18.97
N ARG A 122 -6.48 -1.73 18.72
CA ARG A 122 -7.30 -0.94 19.65
C ARG A 122 -8.79 -0.96 19.31
N LYS A 123 -9.15 -1.52 18.15
CA LYS A 123 -10.54 -1.59 17.69
C LYS A 123 -11.35 -2.49 18.62
N GLU A 124 -12.55 -2.05 18.99
CA GLU A 124 -13.42 -2.78 19.94
C GLU A 124 -13.92 -4.12 19.39
N SER A 125 -14.16 -4.17 18.07
CA SER A 125 -14.62 -5.34 17.36
C SER A 125 -13.83 -5.50 16.06
N LEU A 126 -13.30 -6.70 15.85
CA LEU A 126 -12.60 -7.11 14.64
C LEU A 126 -13.54 -7.97 13.81
N ASP A 127 -13.51 -7.81 12.48
CA ASP A 127 -14.11 -8.82 11.62
C ASP A 127 -13.21 -10.06 11.51
N ARG A 128 -13.69 -11.08 10.80
CA ARG A 128 -13.02 -12.38 10.69
C ARG A 128 -11.61 -12.27 10.09
N LEU A 129 -11.41 -11.42 9.10
CA LEU A 129 -10.09 -11.28 8.44
C LEU A 129 -9.13 -10.48 9.33
N GLU A 130 -9.63 -9.41 9.93
CA GLU A 130 -8.88 -8.62 10.92
C GLU A 130 -8.43 -9.46 12.12
N GLU A 131 -9.33 -10.30 12.66
CA GLU A 131 -8.99 -11.25 13.72
C GLU A 131 -7.89 -12.21 13.28
N LYS A 132 -7.99 -12.76 12.07
CA LYS A 132 -6.99 -13.68 11.50
C LYS A 132 -5.63 -12.98 11.39
N ALA A 133 -5.62 -11.74 10.89
CA ALA A 133 -4.40 -10.93 10.80
C ALA A 133 -3.78 -10.70 12.18
N VAL A 134 -4.56 -10.25 13.16
CA VAL A 134 -4.06 -10.00 14.53
C VAL A 134 -3.54 -11.29 15.17
N LYS A 135 -4.23 -12.43 15.01
CA LYS A 135 -3.79 -13.74 15.52
C LYS A 135 -2.45 -14.16 14.92
N ILE A 136 -2.30 -14.08 13.60
CA ILE A 136 -1.05 -14.44 12.91
C ILE A 136 0.10 -13.50 13.33
N ILE A 137 -0.14 -12.20 13.40
CA ILE A 137 0.88 -11.22 13.80
C ILE A 137 1.36 -11.48 15.24
N ARG A 138 0.44 -11.74 16.17
CA ARG A 138 0.79 -12.06 17.57
C ARG A 138 1.61 -13.35 17.67
N LEU A 139 1.21 -14.38 16.93
CA LEU A 139 1.96 -15.64 16.87
C LEU A 139 3.36 -15.42 16.31
N LEU A 140 3.49 -14.72 15.18
CA LEU A 140 4.79 -14.43 14.58
C LEU A 140 5.67 -13.58 15.48
N SER A 141 5.11 -12.59 16.17
CA SER A 141 5.81 -11.77 17.15
C SER A 141 6.37 -12.61 18.29
N GLU A 142 5.54 -13.48 18.89
CA GLU A 142 5.96 -14.40 19.96
C GLU A 142 7.08 -15.35 19.49
N LYS A 143 6.90 -16.01 18.35
CA LYS A 143 7.82 -17.07 17.88
C LYS A 143 9.11 -16.54 17.27
N SER A 144 9.12 -15.30 16.77
CA SER A 144 10.31 -14.65 16.23
C SER A 144 11.07 -13.81 17.26
N GLY A 145 10.42 -13.45 18.37
CA GLY A 145 10.93 -12.48 19.35
C GLY A 145 10.99 -11.03 18.83
N VAL A 146 10.37 -10.74 17.68
CA VAL A 146 10.25 -9.38 17.13
C VAL A 146 9.07 -8.68 17.81
N PRO A 147 9.24 -7.45 18.34
CA PRO A 147 8.16 -6.77 19.04
C PRO A 147 7.04 -6.36 18.07
N LEU A 148 5.79 -6.33 18.55
CA LEU A 148 4.62 -5.91 17.75
C LEU A 148 4.77 -4.50 17.13
N GLY A 149 5.57 -3.63 17.74
CA GLY A 149 5.86 -2.29 17.21
C GLY A 149 6.63 -2.29 15.87
N ASP A 150 7.28 -3.40 15.54
CA ASP A 150 8.00 -3.61 14.28
C ASP A 150 7.14 -4.35 13.23
N PHE A 151 5.85 -4.52 13.48
CA PHE A 151 4.89 -5.07 12.51
C PHE A 151 3.95 -3.98 11.98
N GLY A 152 3.34 -4.26 10.83
CA GLY A 152 2.27 -3.48 10.25
C GLY A 152 1.29 -4.37 9.48
N VAL A 153 0.10 -3.83 9.22
CA VAL A 153 -0.85 -4.42 8.26
C VAL A 153 -0.83 -3.59 7.00
N HIS A 154 -0.83 -4.26 5.85
CA HIS A 154 -0.74 -3.65 4.53
C HIS A 154 -1.99 -4.02 3.71
N GLY A 155 -2.00 -3.70 2.42
CA GLY A 155 -3.05 -4.15 1.51
C GLY A 155 -4.44 -3.60 1.85
N SER A 156 -5.47 -4.42 1.64
CA SER A 156 -6.87 -4.03 1.85
C SER A 156 -7.23 -3.78 3.30
N ILE A 157 -6.60 -4.48 4.26
CA ILE A 157 -6.80 -4.25 5.69
C ILE A 157 -6.27 -2.88 6.10
N CYS A 158 -5.08 -2.49 5.62
CA CYS A 158 -4.50 -1.17 5.86
C CYS A 158 -5.41 -0.02 5.40
N LEU A 159 -6.12 -0.23 4.29
CA LEU A 159 -7.04 0.75 3.72
C LEU A 159 -8.48 0.62 4.22
N GLY A 160 -8.79 -0.43 5.00
CA GLY A 160 -10.16 -0.71 5.47
C GLY A 160 -11.15 -1.05 4.36
N MET A 161 -10.67 -1.66 3.27
CA MET A 161 -11.46 -2.01 2.08
C MET A 161 -11.49 -3.53 1.80
N HIS A 162 -11.12 -4.34 2.78
CA HIS A 162 -11.08 -5.80 2.67
C HIS A 162 -12.46 -6.43 2.76
N ASP A 163 -12.53 -7.66 2.30
CA ASP A 163 -13.66 -8.59 2.44
C ASP A 163 -13.16 -9.96 2.88
N GLU A 164 -14.06 -10.95 3.02
CA GLU A 164 -13.69 -12.30 3.45
C GLU A 164 -12.78 -13.06 2.47
N LEU A 165 -12.70 -12.62 1.20
CA LEU A 165 -11.88 -13.21 0.16
C LEU A 165 -10.50 -12.55 0.04
N SER A 166 -10.27 -11.48 0.79
CA SER A 166 -9.02 -10.74 0.78
C SER A 166 -7.91 -11.50 1.50
N ASP A 167 -6.68 -11.35 0.99
CA ASP A 167 -5.48 -11.89 1.64
C ASP A 167 -5.08 -11.05 2.87
N VAL A 168 -4.25 -11.64 3.74
CA VAL A 168 -3.62 -10.93 4.87
C VAL A 168 -2.22 -10.48 4.45
N ASP A 169 -2.06 -9.19 4.18
CA ASP A 169 -0.76 -8.59 3.88
C ASP A 169 -0.13 -7.98 5.15
N LEU A 170 1.09 -8.40 5.48
CA LEU A 170 1.83 -7.94 6.65
C LEU A 170 3.12 -7.21 6.26
N THR A 171 3.51 -6.23 7.06
CA THR A 171 4.80 -5.54 6.97
C THR A 171 5.63 -5.85 8.20
N VAL A 172 6.93 -6.09 8.02
CA VAL A 172 7.91 -6.22 9.11
C VAL A 172 8.99 -5.19 8.91
N TYR A 173 9.17 -4.30 9.89
CA TYR A 173 10.14 -3.22 9.83
C TYR A 173 11.53 -3.71 10.27
N GLY A 174 12.52 -3.46 9.42
CA GLY A 174 13.92 -3.83 9.63
C GLY A 174 14.30 -5.17 9.00
N ALA A 175 15.38 -5.20 8.22
CA ALA A 175 15.81 -6.40 7.51
C ALA A 175 16.14 -7.57 8.45
N GLY A 176 16.78 -7.30 9.59
CA GLY A 176 17.06 -8.32 10.61
C GLY A 176 15.79 -8.89 11.24
N ASN A 177 14.77 -8.04 11.47
CA ASN A 177 13.47 -8.47 11.98
C ASN A 177 12.74 -9.33 10.95
N TYR A 178 12.74 -8.90 9.68
CA TYR A 178 12.18 -9.69 8.58
C TYR A 178 12.77 -11.10 8.52
N LEU A 179 14.10 -11.25 8.62
CA LEU A 179 14.75 -12.56 8.62
C LEU A 179 14.33 -13.43 9.82
N LYS A 180 14.17 -12.85 11.02
CA LYS A 180 13.68 -13.57 12.20
C LYS A 180 12.24 -14.04 12.01
N VAL A 181 11.36 -13.17 11.50
CA VAL A 181 9.96 -13.50 11.23
C VAL A 181 9.85 -14.56 10.14
N LEU A 182 10.61 -14.44 9.05
CA LEU A 182 10.63 -15.43 7.97
C LEU A 182 11.08 -16.81 8.48
N LYS A 183 12.10 -16.86 9.35
CA LYS A 183 12.54 -18.10 9.98
C LYS A 183 11.47 -18.69 10.91
N ALA A 184 10.74 -17.85 11.65
CA ALA A 184 9.63 -18.30 12.50
C ALA A 184 8.46 -18.83 11.67
N LEU A 185 8.07 -18.12 10.61
CA LEU A 185 7.01 -18.52 9.69
C LEU A 185 7.28 -19.90 9.09
N ARG A 186 8.45 -20.11 8.48
CA ARG A 186 8.81 -21.40 7.86
C ARG A 186 8.75 -22.57 8.85
N ARG A 187 9.18 -22.34 10.09
CA ARG A 187 9.13 -23.37 11.14
C ARG A 187 7.69 -23.71 11.51
N LEU A 188 6.82 -22.70 11.63
CA LEU A 188 5.40 -22.91 11.95
C LEU A 188 4.67 -23.64 10.83
N GLU A 189 5.03 -23.38 9.56
CA GLU A 189 4.54 -24.14 8.41
C GLU A 189 5.02 -25.60 8.46
N GLU A 190 6.30 -25.84 8.75
CA GLU A 190 6.87 -27.19 8.91
C GLU A 190 6.21 -27.97 10.07
N GLU A 191 5.82 -27.28 11.15
CA GLU A 191 5.12 -27.85 12.31
C GLU A 191 3.61 -28.03 12.08
N GLY A 192 3.05 -27.56 10.95
CA GLY A 192 1.62 -27.64 10.62
C GLY A 192 0.73 -26.72 11.48
N VAL A 193 1.31 -25.69 12.09
CA VAL A 193 0.59 -24.68 12.89
C VAL A 193 0.00 -23.60 11.98
N LEU A 194 0.69 -23.28 10.87
CA LEU A 194 0.27 -22.36 9.83
C LEU A 194 0.11 -23.09 8.49
#